data_AF-A0A2M7ZCW7-F1
#
_entry.id   AF-A0A2M7ZCW7-F1
#
_cell.length_a   1.000
_cell.length_b   1.000
_cell.length_c   1.000
_cell.angle_alpha   90.00
_cell.angle_beta   90.00
_cell.angle_gamma   90.00
#
_symmetry.space_group_name_H-M   'P 1'
#
loop_
_entity.id
_entity.type
_entity.pdbx_description
1 polymer ?
#
loop_
_entity_poly.entity_id
_entity_poly.type
_entity_poly.pdbx_seq_one_letter_code
_entity_poly.pdbx_strand_id
1 'polypeptide(L)'
;MIKKLFTVLALVAVLASTSLAQWQNLGAFPDTSYKGGTHGIAVDPDGKVWVSSYFKDIKWVTGTDTIPTAGILVFNPDGTQASFSPITVVTTGGGFVVDTLKGNCRGMGTDEVGNILYCQSGTTKIFKIDYKTGEGIAKGEPYDYVLSSLTAPSTDAAGNIFVGPVVGGGSTAIVRLGSDLQYIDNAVVGPPDIARTFEVSADGNTI
;
A
#
# COMPACT_ATOMS: atom_id res chain seq x y z
N MET A 1 4.73 54.45 7.57
CA MET A 1 4.51 53.88 6.22
C MET A 1 4.91 52.41 6.15
N ILE A 2 6.09 52.00 6.62
CA ILE A 2 6.57 50.61 6.61
C ILE A 2 5.57 49.58 7.18
N LYS A 3 4.94 49.84 8.34
CA LYS A 3 3.95 48.91 8.93
C LYS A 3 2.74 48.66 8.02
N LYS A 4 2.22 49.70 7.37
CA LYS A 4 1.06 49.58 6.45
C LYS A 4 1.42 48.81 5.19
N LEU A 5 2.63 49.04 4.65
CA LEU A 5 3.14 48.30 3.50
C LEU A 5 3.31 46.80 3.82
N PHE A 6 3.87 46.49 4.99
CA PHE A 6 4.06 45.11 5.44
C PHE A 6 2.73 44.36 5.64
N THR A 7 1.71 45.02 6.22
CA THR A 7 0.37 44.44 6.36
C THR A 7 -0.28 44.15 5.01
N VAL A 8 -0.15 45.04 4.03
CA VAL A 8 -0.70 44.82 2.68
C VAL A 8 0.01 43.66 1.98
N LEU A 9 1.34 43.58 2.06
CA LEU A 9 2.10 42.45 1.50
C LEU A 9 1.73 41.11 2.14
N ALA A 10 1.59 41.07 3.47
CA ALA A 10 1.15 39.88 4.18
C ALA A 10 -0.26 39.45 3.76
N LEU A 11 -1.19 40.41 3.60
CA LEU A 11 -2.55 40.13 3.16
C LEU A 11 -2.59 39.59 1.73
N VAL A 12 -1.81 40.17 0.81
CA VAL A 12 -1.69 39.68 -0.58
C VAL A 12 -1.09 38.28 -0.62
N ALA A 13 -0.07 37.99 0.20
CA ALA A 13 0.54 36.66 0.27
C ALA A 13 -0.45 35.60 0.80
N VAL A 14 -1.25 35.92 1.82
CA VAL A 14 -2.29 35.01 2.36
C VAL A 14 -3.44 34.81 1.36
N LEU A 15 -3.90 35.87 0.70
CA LEU A 15 -4.97 35.77 -0.31
C LEU A 15 -4.51 34.99 -1.55
N ALA A 16 -3.28 35.21 -2.03
CA ALA A 16 -2.74 34.46 -3.16
C ALA A 16 -2.57 32.97 -2.82
N SER A 17 -2.01 32.65 -1.65
CA SER A 17 -1.81 31.25 -1.23
C SER A 17 -3.13 30.51 -1.02
N THR A 18 -4.17 31.16 -0.48
CA THR A 18 -5.50 30.55 -0.34
C THR A 18 -6.25 30.41 -1.67
N SER A 19 -6.04 31.31 -2.63
CA SER A 19 -6.65 31.22 -3.97
C SER A 19 -6.04 30.15 -4.86
N LEU A 20 -4.74 29.87 -4.72
CA LEU A 20 -4.01 28.86 -5.50
C LEU A 20 -4.00 27.47 -4.86
N ALA A 21 -4.39 27.37 -3.58
CA ALA A 21 -4.48 26.09 -2.85
C ALA A 21 -5.84 25.38 -3.04
N GLN A 22 -6.63 25.75 -4.06
CA GLN A 22 -7.89 25.05 -4.32
C GLN A 22 -7.61 23.70 -4.97
N TRP A 23 -8.15 22.64 -4.37
CA TRP A 23 -8.18 21.31 -4.98
C TRP A 23 -8.89 21.39 -6.33
N GLN A 24 -8.18 21.06 -7.40
CA GLN A 24 -8.76 20.90 -8.72
C GLN A 24 -9.11 19.42 -8.91
N ASN A 25 -10.33 19.15 -9.38
CA ASN A 25 -10.69 17.81 -9.82
C ASN A 25 -10.00 17.56 -11.17
N LEU A 26 -8.95 16.74 -11.16
CA LEU A 26 -8.17 16.37 -12.35
C LEU A 26 -8.78 15.19 -13.12
N GLY A 27 -9.94 14.69 -12.70
CA GLY A 27 -10.57 13.49 -13.25
C GLY A 27 -10.11 12.20 -12.59
N ALA A 28 -10.49 11.08 -13.19
CA ALA A 28 -10.10 9.75 -12.72
C ALA A 28 -8.65 9.46 -13.11
N PHE A 29 -7.87 8.94 -12.18
CA PHE A 29 -6.55 8.39 -12.43
C PHE A 29 -6.63 6.85 -12.53
N PRO A 30 -5.85 6.19 -13.41
CA PRO A 30 -5.02 6.79 -14.48
C PRO A 30 -5.88 7.38 -15.61
N ASP A 31 -7.10 6.87 -15.78
CA ASP A 31 -8.12 7.35 -16.70
C ASP A 31 -9.51 6.80 -16.26
N THR A 32 -10.55 7.00 -17.09
CA THR A 32 -11.90 6.49 -16.82
C THR A 32 -12.13 5.01 -17.18
N SER A 33 -11.13 4.33 -17.76
CA SER A 33 -11.21 2.93 -18.18
C SER A 33 -10.93 1.97 -17.03
N TYR A 34 -10.08 2.37 -16.07
CA TYR A 34 -9.84 1.62 -14.85
C TYR A 34 -11.05 1.72 -13.92
N LYS A 35 -11.75 0.61 -13.70
CA LYS A 35 -13.03 0.58 -12.98
C LYS A 35 -13.10 -0.54 -11.96
N GLY A 36 -13.60 -0.18 -10.78
CA GLY A 36 -14.09 -1.11 -9.77
C GLY A 36 -13.01 -1.86 -9.00
N GLY A 37 -13.38 -2.34 -7.81
CA GLY A 37 -12.65 -3.39 -7.11
C GLY A 37 -11.35 -3.01 -6.42
N THR A 38 -10.76 -1.83 -6.66
CA THR A 38 -9.51 -1.41 -6.01
C THR A 38 -9.61 -1.51 -4.48
N HIS A 39 -8.78 -2.36 -3.89
CA HIS A 39 -8.71 -2.55 -2.45
C HIS A 39 -7.34 -2.16 -1.88
N GLY A 40 -6.29 -2.20 -2.70
CA GLY A 40 -4.98 -1.70 -2.34
C GLY A 40 -4.63 -0.49 -3.19
N ILE A 41 -4.06 0.53 -2.55
CA ILE A 41 -3.41 1.67 -3.19
C ILE A 41 -2.16 2.04 -2.38
N ALA A 42 -1.07 2.35 -3.08
CA ALA A 42 0.13 2.94 -2.48
C ALA A 42 0.80 3.88 -3.50
N VAL A 43 1.54 4.87 -3.03
CA VAL A 43 2.31 5.79 -3.88
C VAL A 43 3.77 5.68 -3.48
N ASP A 44 4.64 5.37 -4.44
CA ASP A 44 6.08 5.22 -4.19
C ASP A 44 6.81 6.59 -4.20
N PRO A 45 8.10 6.65 -3.79
CA PRO A 45 8.86 7.91 -3.77
C PRO A 45 9.08 8.57 -5.13
N ASP A 46 8.97 7.82 -6.23
CA ASP A 46 9.03 8.37 -7.59
C ASP A 46 7.67 8.90 -8.05
N GLY A 47 6.63 8.80 -7.21
CA GLY A 47 5.27 9.22 -7.49
C GLY A 47 4.47 8.20 -8.31
N LYS A 48 4.96 6.98 -8.52
CA LYS A 48 4.16 5.95 -9.20
C LYS A 48 3.05 5.49 -8.27
N VAL A 49 1.88 5.27 -8.85
CA VAL A 49 0.68 4.83 -8.14
C VAL A 49 0.49 3.34 -8.39
N TRP A 50 0.53 2.58 -7.30
CA TRP A 50 0.37 1.13 -7.27
C TRP A 50 -1.06 0.82 -6.86
N VAL A 51 -1.78 0.05 -7.68
CA VAL A 51 -3.18 -0.32 -7.40
C VAL A 51 -3.41 -1.80 -7.62
N SER A 52 -4.26 -2.39 -6.79
CA SER A 52 -4.68 -3.77 -6.97
C SER A 52 -6.15 -3.97 -6.58
N SER A 53 -6.83 -4.79 -7.36
CA SER A 53 -8.24 -5.13 -7.17
C SER A 53 -8.38 -6.23 -6.12
N TYR A 54 -9.48 -6.18 -5.37
CA TYR A 54 -9.96 -7.34 -4.62
C TYR A 54 -10.11 -8.54 -5.53
N PHE A 55 -10.67 -8.30 -6.71
CA PHE A 55 -11.05 -9.33 -7.66
C PHE A 55 -9.85 -9.70 -8.53
N LYS A 56 -9.88 -10.92 -9.05
CA LYS A 56 -8.75 -11.51 -9.77
C LYS A 56 -8.84 -11.19 -11.25
N ASP A 57 -8.86 -9.89 -11.55
CA ASP A 57 -9.18 -9.37 -12.88
C ASP A 57 -7.98 -9.42 -13.84
N ILE A 58 -6.77 -9.57 -13.31
CA ILE A 58 -5.53 -9.60 -14.09
C ILE A 58 -5.07 -11.04 -14.24
N LYS A 59 -4.80 -11.46 -15.47
CA LYS A 59 -4.38 -12.82 -15.79
C LYS A 59 -2.86 -12.90 -15.83
N TRP A 60 -2.29 -13.81 -15.05
CA TRP A 60 -0.97 -14.32 -15.35
C TRP A 60 -1.08 -15.35 -16.46
N VAL A 61 -0.27 -15.21 -17.51
CA VAL A 61 -0.27 -16.10 -18.67
C VAL A 61 1.13 -16.67 -18.87
N THR A 62 1.23 -17.99 -18.94
CA THR A 62 2.47 -18.70 -19.29
C THR A 62 2.16 -19.78 -20.32
N GLY A 63 2.73 -19.65 -21.53
CA GLY A 63 2.34 -20.52 -22.65
C GLY A 63 0.83 -20.48 -22.91
N THR A 64 0.16 -21.62 -22.75
CA THR A 64 -1.31 -21.75 -22.86
C THR A 64 -2.04 -21.64 -21.53
N ASP A 65 -1.33 -21.65 -20.41
CA ASP A 65 -1.92 -21.61 -19.08
C ASP A 65 -2.26 -20.19 -18.66
N THR A 66 -3.39 -20.05 -17.97
CA THR A 66 -3.89 -18.76 -17.50
C THR A 66 -4.38 -18.89 -16.06
N ILE A 67 -3.85 -18.06 -15.17
CA ILE A 67 -4.28 -17.98 -13.77
C ILE A 67 -4.82 -16.58 -13.49
N PRO A 68 -6.07 -16.44 -13.02
CA PRO A 68 -6.57 -15.18 -12.51
C PRO A 68 -5.83 -14.77 -11.22
N THR A 69 -5.37 -13.53 -11.17
CA THR A 69 -4.59 -12.94 -10.07
C THR A 69 -5.17 -11.60 -9.64
N ALA A 70 -5.01 -11.28 -8.35
CA ALA A 70 -5.13 -9.90 -7.87
C ALA A 70 -3.79 -9.18 -8.15
N GLY A 71 -3.42 -9.10 -9.43
CA GLY A 71 -2.18 -8.46 -9.85
C GLY A 71 -2.12 -6.98 -9.43
N ILE A 72 -0.92 -6.42 -9.43
CA ILE A 72 -0.68 -5.03 -9.09
C ILE A 72 -0.39 -4.29 -10.40
N LEU A 73 -1.21 -3.28 -10.70
CA LEU A 73 -0.94 -2.33 -11.76
C LEU A 73 -0.15 -1.17 -11.18
N VAL A 74 0.85 -0.72 -11.94
CA VAL A 74 1.73 0.36 -11.52
C VAL A 74 1.72 1.41 -12.59
N PHE A 75 1.30 2.61 -12.22
CA PHE A 75 1.18 3.74 -13.12
C PHE A 75 2.18 4.81 -12.74
N ASN A 76 2.91 5.34 -13.71
CA ASN A 76 3.72 6.54 -13.56
C ASN A 76 2.83 7.75 -13.18
N PRO A 77 3.41 8.86 -12.67
CA PRO A 77 2.65 10.07 -12.32
C PRO A 77 1.78 10.62 -13.45
N ASP A 78 2.14 10.35 -14.71
CA ASP A 78 1.40 10.78 -15.91
C ASP A 78 0.24 9.82 -16.31
N GLY A 79 0.02 8.74 -15.55
CA GLY A 79 -1.01 7.73 -15.80
C GLY A 79 -0.60 6.61 -16.76
N THR A 80 0.60 6.67 -17.37
CA THR A 80 1.11 5.55 -18.18
C THR A 80 1.52 4.38 -17.29
N GLN A 81 1.44 3.13 -17.78
CA GLN A 81 1.93 1.99 -16.98
C GLN A 81 3.46 1.97 -16.91
N ALA A 82 4.00 1.68 -15.72
CA ALA A 82 5.42 1.41 -15.53
C ALA A 82 5.85 0.16 -16.31
N SER A 83 7.12 0.06 -16.68
CA SER A 83 7.64 -1.01 -17.55
C SER A 83 7.52 -2.42 -16.94
N PHE A 84 7.41 -2.53 -15.63
CA PHE A 84 7.25 -3.79 -14.90
C PHE A 84 5.78 -4.09 -14.52
N SER A 85 4.83 -3.24 -14.93
CA SER A 85 3.39 -3.47 -14.73
C SER A 85 2.80 -4.35 -15.85
N PRO A 86 1.85 -5.25 -15.55
CA PRO A 86 1.37 -5.63 -14.22
C PRO A 86 2.32 -6.61 -13.52
N ILE A 87 2.37 -6.54 -12.19
CA ILE A 87 3.00 -7.55 -11.36
C ILE A 87 1.95 -8.59 -10.99
N THR A 88 2.07 -9.80 -11.53
CA THR A 88 1.17 -10.92 -11.22
C THR A 88 1.87 -12.04 -10.43
N VAL A 89 3.19 -11.96 -10.34
CA VAL A 89 4.07 -12.90 -9.67
C VAL A 89 5.11 -12.08 -8.92
N VAL A 90 5.32 -12.40 -7.65
CA VAL A 90 6.38 -11.81 -6.83
C VAL A 90 7.47 -12.86 -6.67
N THR A 91 8.68 -12.49 -7.07
CA THR A 91 9.88 -13.30 -6.91
C THR A 91 10.66 -12.80 -5.70
N THR A 92 10.81 -13.63 -4.66
CA THR A 92 11.61 -13.28 -3.46
C THR A 92 12.91 -14.09 -3.39
N GLY A 93 13.84 -13.62 -2.55
CA GLY A 93 15.13 -14.27 -2.32
C GLY A 93 16.07 -14.26 -3.53
N GLY A 94 15.95 -13.26 -4.42
CA GLY A 94 16.74 -13.18 -5.65
C GLY A 94 16.23 -14.06 -6.80
N GLY A 95 14.93 -14.42 -6.80
CA GLY A 95 14.29 -15.14 -7.90
C GLY A 95 13.90 -16.59 -7.63
N PHE A 96 14.29 -17.16 -6.49
CA PHE A 96 14.10 -18.59 -6.21
C PHE A 96 12.73 -18.95 -5.65
N VAL A 97 12.04 -18.01 -5.01
CA VAL A 97 10.69 -18.22 -4.50
C VAL A 97 9.72 -17.43 -5.36
N VAL A 98 8.95 -18.16 -6.16
CA VAL A 98 8.00 -17.60 -7.11
C VAL A 98 6.58 -17.74 -6.53
N ASP A 99 5.97 -16.64 -6.14
CA ASP A 99 4.61 -16.61 -5.61
C ASP A 99 3.69 -15.87 -6.58
N THR A 100 2.77 -16.60 -7.20
CA THR A 100 1.69 -15.98 -7.97
C THR A 100 0.75 -15.24 -7.02
N LEU A 101 0.35 -14.02 -7.37
CA LEU A 101 -0.64 -13.21 -6.63
C LEU A 101 -2.07 -13.75 -6.81
N LYS A 102 -2.24 -15.05 -6.57
CA LYS A 102 -3.49 -15.81 -6.70
C LYS A 102 -4.48 -15.50 -5.56
N GLY A 103 -4.04 -14.82 -4.50
CA GLY A 103 -4.94 -14.32 -3.45
C GLY A 103 -5.86 -13.20 -3.93
N ASN A 104 -6.56 -12.57 -3.01
CA ASN A 104 -7.30 -11.34 -3.25
C ASN A 104 -6.57 -10.20 -2.53
N CYS A 105 -6.40 -9.04 -3.19
CA CYS A 105 -5.81 -7.88 -2.52
C CYS A 105 -6.67 -7.47 -1.32
N ARG A 106 -6.02 -7.18 -0.19
CA ARG A 106 -6.67 -6.71 1.03
C ARG A 106 -6.21 -5.34 1.50
N GLY A 107 -5.12 -4.85 0.95
CA GLY A 107 -4.58 -3.54 1.25
C GLY A 107 -3.16 -3.43 0.76
N MET A 108 -2.71 -2.18 0.62
CA MET A 108 -1.33 -1.84 0.34
C MET A 108 -0.91 -0.67 1.20
N GLY A 109 0.39 -0.58 1.44
CA GLY A 109 1.05 0.54 2.09
C GLY A 109 2.49 0.61 1.62
N THR A 110 3.27 1.49 2.22
CA THR A 110 4.71 1.60 1.96
C THR A 110 5.51 1.30 3.21
N ASP A 111 6.74 0.81 3.03
CA ASP A 111 7.73 0.79 4.09
C ASP A 111 8.37 2.18 4.29
N GLU A 112 9.32 2.29 5.22
CA GLU A 112 10.00 3.53 5.59
C GLU A 112 10.87 4.15 4.48
N VAL A 113 11.21 3.38 3.45
CA VAL A 113 11.97 3.84 2.28
C VAL A 113 11.14 3.88 0.99
N GLY A 114 9.85 3.58 1.08
CA GLY A 114 8.89 3.64 -0.02
C GLY A 114 8.73 2.36 -0.84
N ASN A 115 9.30 1.23 -0.42
CA ASN A 115 8.97 -0.08 -1.00
C ASN A 115 7.51 -0.43 -0.71
N ILE A 116 6.91 -1.25 -1.56
CA ILE A 116 5.49 -1.56 -1.49
C ILE A 116 5.24 -2.76 -0.58
N LEU A 117 4.32 -2.59 0.35
CA LEU A 117 3.78 -3.65 1.17
C LEU A 117 2.43 -4.08 0.59
N TYR A 118 2.31 -5.33 0.15
CA TYR A 118 1.10 -5.88 -0.45
C TYR A 118 0.53 -7.00 0.41
N CYS A 119 -0.69 -6.83 0.90
CA CYS A 119 -1.41 -7.81 1.69
C CYS A 119 -2.44 -8.56 0.84
N GLN A 120 -2.42 -9.89 0.90
CA GLN A 120 -3.44 -10.74 0.25
C GLN A 120 -4.15 -11.68 1.23
N SER A 121 -5.40 -12.00 0.93
CA SER A 121 -6.14 -13.11 1.56
C SER A 121 -6.05 -14.42 0.77
N GLY A 122 -6.48 -15.52 1.39
CA GLY A 122 -6.37 -16.88 0.84
C GLY A 122 -5.27 -17.62 1.61
N THR A 123 -4.18 -17.98 0.93
CA THR A 123 -2.91 -18.22 1.63
C THR A 123 -2.43 -16.85 2.11
N THR A 124 -2.87 -16.44 3.31
CA THR A 124 -2.60 -15.11 3.87
C THR A 124 -1.11 -14.81 3.81
N LYS A 125 -0.76 -13.77 3.06
CA LYS A 125 0.62 -13.38 2.80
C LYS A 125 0.72 -11.86 2.79
N ILE A 126 1.86 -11.38 3.26
CA ILE A 126 2.34 -10.02 3.04
C ILE A 126 3.62 -10.09 2.23
N PHE A 127 3.74 -9.27 1.21
CA PHE A 127 4.94 -9.15 0.39
C PHE A 127 5.51 -7.74 0.54
N LYS A 128 6.83 -7.66 0.61
CA LYS A 128 7.59 -6.41 0.47
C LYS A 128 8.21 -6.42 -0.92
N ILE A 129 7.95 -5.39 -1.73
CA ILE A 129 8.29 -5.32 -3.15
C ILE A 129 9.10 -4.04 -3.40
N ASP A 130 10.23 -4.18 -4.08
CA ASP A 130 11.08 -3.05 -4.48
C ASP A 130 10.32 -2.13 -5.43
N TYR A 131 10.19 -0.86 -5.06
CA TYR A 131 9.39 0.10 -5.85
C TYR A 131 10.04 0.50 -7.18
N LYS A 132 11.34 0.24 -7.36
CA LYS A 132 12.08 0.55 -8.58
C LYS A 132 11.96 -0.58 -9.60
N THR A 133 11.95 -1.82 -9.13
CA THR A 133 12.06 -3.00 -10.02
C THR A 133 10.78 -3.82 -10.08
N GLY A 134 9.90 -3.75 -9.08
CA GLY A 134 8.76 -4.65 -8.93
C GLY A 134 9.12 -6.04 -8.42
N GLU A 135 10.38 -6.28 -8.04
CA GLU A 135 10.85 -7.56 -7.49
C GLU A 135 10.54 -7.69 -6.00
N GLY A 136 10.34 -8.92 -5.54
CA GLY A 136 10.08 -9.20 -4.13
C GLY A 136 11.35 -9.11 -3.29
N ILE A 137 11.29 -8.33 -2.21
CA ILE A 137 12.34 -8.21 -1.19
C ILE A 137 12.14 -9.27 -0.11
N ALA A 138 10.93 -9.35 0.45
CA ALA A 138 10.59 -10.26 1.53
C ALA A 138 9.16 -10.77 1.43
N LYS A 139 8.90 -11.90 2.09
CA LYS A 139 7.57 -12.48 2.25
C LYS A 139 7.34 -12.84 3.71
N GLY A 140 6.22 -12.38 4.26
CA GLY A 140 5.67 -12.86 5.52
C GLY A 140 4.48 -13.78 5.26
N GLU A 141 4.29 -14.77 6.12
CA GLU A 141 3.11 -15.64 6.15
C GLU A 141 2.40 -15.47 7.49
N PRO A 142 1.62 -14.38 7.68
CA PRO A 142 1.14 -13.99 9.00
C PRO A 142 0.12 -14.92 9.64
N TYR A 143 -0.25 -16.02 8.99
CA TYR A 143 -1.25 -16.95 9.49
C TYR A 143 -0.93 -17.48 10.90
N ASP A 144 0.35 -17.50 11.29
CA ASP A 144 0.77 -17.97 12.61
C ASP A 144 0.42 -17.00 13.77
N TYR A 145 0.11 -15.73 13.48
CA TYR A 145 -0.09 -14.70 14.51
C TYR A 145 -1.21 -13.69 14.20
N VAL A 146 -1.48 -13.41 12.92
CA VAL A 146 -2.73 -12.80 12.43
C VAL A 146 -3.59 -13.91 11.83
N LEU A 147 -4.35 -14.58 12.70
CA LEU A 147 -5.22 -15.73 12.38
C LEU A 147 -6.48 -15.33 11.56
N SER A 148 -6.38 -14.33 10.68
CA SER A 148 -7.49 -13.81 9.87
C SER A 148 -6.98 -13.02 8.64
N SER A 149 -7.91 -12.45 7.86
CA SER A 149 -7.60 -11.67 6.67
C SER A 149 -6.87 -10.37 7.02
N LEU A 150 -5.66 -10.15 6.47
CA LEU A 150 -4.91 -8.91 6.65
C LEU A 150 -5.66 -7.68 6.15
N THR A 151 -5.28 -6.52 6.68
CA THR A 151 -5.73 -5.18 6.29
C THR A 151 -4.60 -4.41 5.60
N ALA A 152 -4.83 -3.15 5.22
CA ALA A 152 -3.75 -2.30 4.70
C ALA A 152 -2.66 -2.10 5.77
N PRO A 153 -1.38 -2.39 5.46
CA PRO A 153 -0.28 -2.18 6.41
C PRO A 153 0.13 -0.71 6.47
N SER A 154 0.70 -0.29 7.60
CA SER A 154 1.34 1.03 7.78
C SER A 154 2.65 0.87 8.54
N THR A 155 3.58 1.82 8.40
CA THR A 155 4.99 1.67 8.80
C THR A 155 5.46 2.88 9.60
N ASP A 156 6.22 2.67 10.67
CA ASP A 156 6.87 3.76 11.42
C ASP A 156 8.22 4.17 10.81
N ALA A 157 8.84 5.24 11.32
CA ALA A 157 10.13 5.71 10.79
C ALA A 157 11.32 4.80 11.16
N ALA A 158 11.14 3.84 12.05
CA ALA A 158 12.14 2.84 12.39
C ALA A 158 12.08 1.61 11.47
N GLY A 159 11.11 1.54 10.55
CA GLY A 159 10.91 0.43 9.63
C GLY A 159 10.12 -0.73 10.24
N ASN A 160 9.45 -0.52 11.37
CA ASN A 160 8.50 -1.50 11.89
C ASN A 160 7.21 -1.43 11.09
N ILE A 161 6.73 -2.59 10.65
CA ILE A 161 5.54 -2.72 9.82
C ILE A 161 4.40 -3.19 10.69
N PHE A 162 3.29 -2.47 10.65
CA PHE A 162 2.10 -2.78 11.42
C PHE A 162 1.04 -3.32 10.48
N VAL A 163 0.44 -4.46 10.86
CA VAL A 163 -0.66 -5.06 10.10
C VAL A 163 -1.66 -5.68 11.06
N GLY A 164 -2.94 -5.51 10.78
CA GLY A 164 -4.02 -6.09 11.57
C GLY A 164 -4.99 -6.87 10.68
N PRO A 165 -6.00 -7.51 11.27
CA PRO A 165 -7.02 -8.22 10.54
C PRO A 165 -8.21 -7.32 10.16
N VAL A 166 -8.78 -7.54 8.98
CA VAL A 166 -10.07 -6.98 8.56
C VAL A 166 -11.24 -7.61 9.32
N VAL A 167 -11.16 -8.89 9.72
CA VAL A 167 -12.26 -9.59 10.41
C VAL A 167 -11.73 -10.23 11.69
N GLY A 168 -12.44 -10.11 12.81
CA GLY A 168 -12.02 -10.66 14.10
C GLY A 168 -12.11 -12.19 14.26
N GLY A 169 -12.04 -12.96 13.17
CA GLY A 169 -12.29 -14.42 13.16
C GLY A 169 -11.20 -15.30 13.78
N GLY A 170 -10.15 -14.72 14.36
CA GLY A 170 -9.06 -15.49 15.01
C GLY A 170 -8.14 -14.65 15.91
N SER A 171 -7.91 -13.39 15.55
CA SER A 171 -7.30 -12.35 16.39
C SER A 171 -7.90 -11.01 16.01
N THR A 172 -7.85 -10.04 16.90
CA THR A 172 -8.12 -8.61 16.61
C THR A 172 -6.89 -7.74 16.83
N ALA A 173 -5.74 -8.36 17.12
CA ALA A 173 -4.51 -7.63 17.37
C ALA A 173 -3.99 -6.96 16.10
N ILE A 174 -3.50 -5.74 16.25
CA ILE A 174 -2.57 -5.14 15.29
C ILE A 174 -1.19 -5.61 15.70
N VAL A 175 -0.52 -6.35 14.83
CA VAL A 175 0.81 -6.89 15.08
C VAL A 175 1.87 -5.97 14.50
N ARG A 176 3.05 -6.02 15.09
CA ARG A 176 4.26 -5.37 14.61
C ARG A 176 5.19 -6.42 14.03
N LEU A 177 5.69 -6.14 12.84
CA LEU A 177 6.64 -6.94 12.08
C LEU A 177 7.93 -6.17 11.90
N GLY A 178 9.04 -6.89 11.79
CA GLY A 178 10.30 -6.34 11.34
C GLY A 178 10.29 -6.01 9.85
N SER A 179 11.33 -5.33 9.38
CA SER A 179 11.53 -4.99 7.96
C SER A 179 11.63 -6.23 7.04
N ASP A 180 11.93 -7.40 7.61
CA ASP A 180 11.99 -8.71 6.98
C ASP A 180 10.64 -9.47 7.01
N LEU A 181 9.58 -8.80 7.50
CA LEU A 181 8.22 -9.31 7.67
C LEU A 181 8.09 -10.43 8.71
N GLN A 182 9.06 -10.58 9.61
CA GLN A 182 8.96 -11.49 10.75
C GLN A 182 8.20 -10.83 11.90
N TYR A 183 7.41 -11.62 12.63
CA TYR A 183 6.63 -11.14 13.78
C TYR A 183 7.54 -10.71 14.93
N ILE A 184 7.23 -9.55 15.52
CA ILE A 184 7.89 -9.02 16.72
C ILE A 184 6.97 -9.20 17.92
N ASP A 185 5.82 -8.52 17.92
CA ASP A 185 4.84 -8.53 19.00
C ASP A 185 3.46 -8.02 18.55
N ASN A 186 2.50 -8.01 19.48
CA ASN A 186 1.23 -7.31 19.31
C ASN A 186 1.41 -5.85 19.74
N ALA A 187 1.34 -4.92 18.79
CA ALA A 187 1.36 -3.48 19.08
C ALA A 187 0.09 -3.03 19.80
N VAL A 188 -1.04 -3.61 19.41
CA VAL A 188 -2.35 -3.39 20.04
C VAL A 188 -3.06 -4.72 20.20
N VAL A 189 -3.63 -4.97 21.37
CA VAL A 189 -4.52 -6.11 21.62
C VAL A 189 -5.96 -5.59 21.53
N GLY A 190 -6.65 -5.89 20.41
CA GLY A 190 -7.85 -5.16 19.97
C GLY A 190 -7.47 -4.14 18.89
N PRO A 191 -8.39 -3.75 17.99
CA PRO A 191 -9.67 -3.13 18.34
C PRO A 191 -10.86 -4.12 18.40
N PRO A 192 -11.98 -3.74 19.06
CA PRO A 192 -13.20 -4.56 19.12
C PRO A 192 -13.86 -4.79 17.75
N ASP A 193 -13.42 -4.07 16.70
CA ASP A 193 -14.06 -4.00 15.39
C ASP A 193 -13.08 -4.15 14.21
N ILE A 194 -13.68 -4.31 13.03
CA ILE A 194 -13.04 -4.40 11.71
C ILE A 194 -12.22 -3.13 11.40
N ALA A 195 -10.90 -3.27 11.23
CA ALA A 195 -10.06 -2.21 10.64
C ALA A 195 -9.71 -2.56 9.19
N ARG A 196 -10.11 -1.74 8.22
CA ARG A 196 -9.76 -1.89 6.78
C ARG A 196 -8.48 -1.15 6.38
N THR A 197 -8.06 -0.23 7.22
CA THR A 197 -6.83 0.56 7.12
C THR A 197 -6.62 1.23 8.47
N PHE A 198 -5.39 1.62 8.76
CA PHE A 198 -4.97 2.47 9.86
C PHE A 198 -3.65 3.13 9.45
N GLU A 199 -3.22 4.14 10.19
CA GLU A 199 -1.94 4.79 9.96
C GLU A 199 -1.12 4.83 11.24
N VAL A 200 0.18 4.58 11.12
CA VAL A 200 1.08 4.63 12.27
C VAL A 200 1.87 5.93 12.26
N SER A 201 1.89 6.61 13.39
CA SER A 201 2.77 7.77 13.61
C SER A 201 4.25 7.41 13.42
N ALA A 202 5.05 8.39 12.99
CA ALA A 202 6.46 8.16 12.69
C ALA A 202 7.28 7.62 13.88
N ASP A 203 6.89 7.92 15.13
CA ASP A 203 7.55 7.43 16.34
C ASP A 203 7.04 6.04 16.79
N GLY A 204 6.08 5.46 16.07
CA GLY A 204 5.51 4.14 16.34
C GLY A 204 4.58 4.07 17.55
N ASN A 205 4.26 5.19 18.20
CA ASN A 205 3.53 5.20 19.48
C ASN A 205 2.02 5.43 19.33
N THR A 206 1.55 5.80 18.15
CA THR A 206 0.12 6.04 17.84
C THR A 206 -0.28 5.33 16.55
N ILE A 207 -1.46 4.70 16.58
CA ILE A 207 -2.13 3.98 15.49
C ILE A 207 -3.56 4.53 15.35
#